data_AF-A0A831KA13-F1
#
_entry.id   AF-A0A831KA13-F1
#
_cell.length_a   1.000
_cell.length_b   1.000
_cell.length_c   1.000
_cell.angle_alpha   90.00
_cell.angle_beta   90.00
_cell.angle_gamma   90.00
#
_symmetry.space_group_name_H-M   'P 1'
#
loop_
_entity.id
_entity.type
_entity.pdbx_description
1 polymer ?
#
loop_
_entity_poly.entity_id
_entity_poly.type
_entity_poly.pdbx_seq_one_letter_code
_entity_poly.pdbx_strand_id
1 'polypeptide(L)'
;MSLASTEAHRVIVDFLALKGLIEKNEAEYLSERVRGIFEVFKSGFLSEGAFKLNPLSRKEIEFLKEFLSKNIDEITIEEAERAYEIGRRLFVKDLDERGFLLAMAATYIRGYLVSREVRKRKEAREQRQFT
;
A
#
# COMPACT_ATOMS: atom_id res chain seq x y z
N MET A 1 -15.90 -1.72 -13.36
CA MET A 1 -14.62 -1.10 -13.82
C MET A 1 -13.61 -0.95 -12.69
N SER A 2 -13.98 -0.42 -11.51
CA SER A 2 -13.10 -0.22 -10.34
C SER A 2 -12.31 -1.46 -9.87
N LEU A 3 -12.95 -2.63 -9.78
CA LEU A 3 -12.26 -3.88 -9.39
C LEU A 3 -11.19 -4.28 -10.41
N ALA A 4 -11.54 -4.28 -11.70
CA ALA A 4 -10.61 -4.63 -12.77
C ALA A 4 -9.38 -3.71 -12.79
N SER A 5 -9.57 -2.40 -12.57
CA SER A 5 -8.46 -1.44 -12.51
C SER A 5 -7.51 -1.71 -11.35
N THR A 6 -8.04 -2.09 -10.17
CA THR A 6 -7.24 -2.35 -8.97
C THR A 6 -6.45 -3.66 -9.12
N GLU A 7 -7.11 -4.72 -9.59
CA GLU A 7 -6.48 -6.03 -9.77
C GLU A 7 -5.48 -6.03 -10.94
N ALA A 8 -5.77 -5.33 -12.04
CA ALA A 8 -4.83 -5.19 -13.16
C ALA A 8 -3.52 -4.51 -12.72
N HIS A 9 -3.61 -3.44 -11.93
CA HIS A 9 -2.42 -2.81 -11.36
C HIS A 9 -1.68 -3.74 -10.41
N ARG A 10 -2.39 -4.46 -9.54
CA ARG A 10 -1.77 -5.42 -8.62
C ARG A 10 -0.97 -6.48 -9.37
N VAL A 11 -1.51 -7.04 -10.45
CA VAL A 11 -0.81 -8.02 -11.28
C VAL A 11 0.49 -7.46 -11.88
N ILE A 12 0.46 -6.22 -12.38
CA ILE A 12 1.64 -5.57 -12.95
C ILE A 12 2.72 -5.36 -11.88
N VAL A 13 2.33 -4.86 -10.70
CA VAL A 13 3.27 -4.63 -9.60
C VAL A 13 3.86 -5.95 -9.11
N ASP A 14 3.05 -7.00 -8.97
CA ASP A 14 3.53 -8.33 -8.57
C ASP A 14 4.53 -8.89 -9.59
N PHE A 15 4.28 -8.70 -10.88
CA PHE A 15 5.20 -9.11 -11.93
C PHE A 15 6.54 -8.35 -11.86
N LEU A 16 6.52 -7.04 -11.65
CA LEU A 16 7.74 -6.23 -11.45
C LEU A 16 8.48 -6.66 -10.17
N ALA A 17 7.73 -6.96 -9.11
CA ALA A 17 8.28 -7.39 -7.84
C ALA A 17 9.05 -8.70 -7.95
N LEU A 18 8.49 -9.68 -8.68
CA LEU A 18 9.14 -10.96 -8.95
C LEU A 18 10.45 -10.83 -9.72
N LYS A 19 10.61 -9.75 -10.50
CA LYS A 19 11.87 -9.44 -11.17
C LYS A 19 12.89 -8.75 -10.26
N GLY A 20 12.47 -8.28 -9.09
CA GLY A 20 13.29 -7.48 -8.18
C GLY A 20 13.48 -6.05 -8.66
N LEU A 21 12.49 -5.48 -9.36
CA LEU A 21 12.58 -4.17 -10.01
C LEU A 21 12.02 -3.03 -9.18
N ILE A 22 11.30 -3.31 -8.10
CA ILE A 22 10.71 -2.24 -7.27
C ILE A 22 11.72 -1.80 -6.23
N GLU A 23 12.06 -0.53 -6.28
CA GLU A 23 13.02 0.12 -5.38
C GLU A 23 12.34 0.81 -4.20
N LYS A 24 13.13 1.06 -3.16
CA LYS A 24 12.67 1.64 -1.90
C LYS A 24 12.03 3.02 -2.12
N ASN A 25 12.69 3.87 -2.91
CA ASN A 25 12.25 5.22 -3.24
C ASN A 25 10.90 5.25 -3.99
N GLU A 26 10.63 4.28 -4.84
CA GLU A 26 9.36 4.18 -5.58
C GLU A 26 8.20 3.86 -4.62
N ALA A 27 8.42 2.95 -3.67
CA ALA A 27 7.45 2.63 -2.63
C ALA A 27 7.26 3.80 -1.64
N GLU A 28 8.34 4.48 -1.23
CA GLU A 28 8.29 5.65 -0.36
C GLU A 28 7.52 6.81 -1.00
N TYR A 29 7.80 7.12 -2.26
CA TYR A 29 7.10 8.17 -3.01
C TYR A 29 5.58 7.96 -2.98
N LEU A 30 5.11 6.74 -3.21
CA LEU A 30 3.68 6.43 -3.18
C LEU A 30 3.11 6.48 -1.77
N SER A 31 3.85 5.99 -0.78
CA SER A 31 3.46 6.06 0.64
C SER A 31 3.27 7.51 1.09
N GLU A 32 4.21 8.39 0.79
CA GLU A 32 4.13 9.82 1.12
C GLU A 32 2.98 10.53 0.41
N ARG A 33 2.78 10.21 -0.88
CA ARG A 33 1.65 10.76 -1.65
C ARG A 33 0.31 10.39 -1.03
N VAL A 34 0.16 9.15 -0.56
CA VAL A 34 -1.07 8.69 0.12
C VAL A 34 -1.19 9.29 1.52
N ARG A 35 -0.09 9.42 2.26
CA ARG A 35 -0.07 10.02 3.59
C ARG A 35 -0.72 11.40 3.57
N GLY A 36 -0.33 12.28 2.64
CA GLY A 36 -0.91 13.62 2.48
C GLY A 36 -2.42 13.63 2.25
N ILE A 37 -2.91 12.68 1.45
CA ILE A 37 -4.35 12.55 1.14
C ILE A 37 -5.14 12.05 2.36
N PHE A 38 -4.54 11.13 3.13
CA PHE A 38 -5.17 10.56 4.31
C PHE A 38 -5.07 11.43 5.56
N GLU A 39 -4.27 12.50 5.54
CA GLU A 39 -4.35 13.55 6.56
C GLU A 39 -5.71 14.23 6.58
N VAL A 40 -6.40 14.29 5.44
CA VAL A 40 -7.75 14.89 5.34
C VAL A 40 -8.82 14.03 6.03
N PHE A 41 -8.62 12.72 6.15
CA PHE A 41 -9.48 11.88 7.01
C PHE A 41 -9.35 12.24 8.50
N LYS A 42 -8.30 12.96 8.92
CA LYS A 42 -8.14 13.47 10.29
C LYS A 42 -9.13 14.61 10.59
N SER A 43 -9.52 15.43 9.61
CA SER A 43 -10.37 16.62 9.82
C SER A 43 -11.87 16.38 9.67
N GLY A 44 -12.29 15.26 9.07
CA GLY A 44 -13.71 14.91 8.88
C GLY A 44 -14.50 14.56 10.15
N PHE A 45 -13.88 14.62 11.34
CA PHE A 45 -14.53 14.38 12.64
C PHE A 45 -14.99 15.67 13.35
N LEU A 46 -14.73 16.86 12.80
CA LEU A 46 -14.83 18.13 13.54
C LEU A 46 -15.89 19.12 13.05
N SER A 47 -17.00 18.68 12.46
CA SER A 47 -18.18 19.57 12.33
C SER A 47 -19.48 18.78 12.40
N GLU A 48 -20.24 19.03 13.46
CA GLU A 48 -21.66 18.71 13.55
C GLU A 48 -22.37 19.23 12.30
N GLY A 49 -22.78 18.31 11.41
CA GLY A 49 -23.57 18.64 10.22
C GLY A 49 -23.03 18.13 8.88
N ALA A 50 -21.78 17.65 8.81
CA ALA A 50 -21.20 17.11 7.57
C ALA A 50 -20.81 15.63 7.70
N PHE A 51 -21.68 14.79 8.28
CA PHE A 51 -21.54 13.34 8.19
C PHE A 51 -21.93 12.85 6.79
N LYS A 52 -21.06 13.06 5.79
CA LYS A 52 -20.83 11.98 4.83
C LYS A 52 -20.02 10.93 5.60
N LEU A 53 -20.76 9.99 6.21
CA LEU A 53 -20.28 8.85 6.99
C LEU A 53 -18.91 8.37 6.49
N ASN A 54 -17.87 8.51 7.30
CA ASN A 54 -16.56 7.96 6.98
C ASN A 54 -16.70 6.43 6.87
N PRO A 55 -16.44 5.81 5.69
CA PRO A 55 -16.58 4.37 5.49
C PRO A 55 -15.52 3.55 6.24
N LEU A 56 -14.55 4.20 6.89
CA LEU A 56 -13.56 3.56 7.75
C LEU A 56 -14.02 3.53 9.21
N SER A 57 -13.85 2.37 9.84
CA SER A 57 -13.95 2.22 11.29
C SER A 57 -12.77 2.89 12.01
N ARG A 58 -12.91 3.20 13.30
CA ARG A 58 -11.82 3.76 14.13
C ARG A 58 -10.56 2.89 14.10
N LYS A 59 -10.73 1.57 14.19
CA LYS A 59 -9.61 0.61 14.13
C LYS A 59 -8.87 0.64 12.80
N GLU A 60 -9.58 0.84 11.69
CA GLU A 60 -8.96 0.97 10.37
C GLU A 60 -8.23 2.30 10.23
N ILE A 61 -8.78 3.38 10.77
CA ILE A 61 -8.12 4.69 10.78
C ILE A 61 -6.83 4.63 11.60
N GLU A 62 -6.86 4.04 12.79
CA GLU A 62 -5.67 3.86 13.64
C GLU A 62 -4.61 3.00 12.94
N PHE A 63 -5.03 1.87 12.38
CA PHE A 63 -4.14 1.01 11.60
C PHE A 63 -3.51 1.75 10.41
N LEU A 64 -4.30 2.46 9.61
CA LEU A 64 -3.79 3.19 8.44
C LEU A 64 -2.87 4.34 8.84
N LYS A 65 -3.13 5.01 9.97
CA LYS A 65 -2.23 6.03 10.53
C LYS A 65 -0.87 5.43 10.86
N GLU A 66 -0.88 4.32 11.59
CA GLU A 66 0.35 3.63 11.96
C GLU A 66 1.09 3.14 10.71
N PHE A 67 0.40 2.40 9.84
CA PHE A 67 0.92 1.87 8.59
C PHE A 67 1.58 2.94 7.71
N LEU A 68 0.89 4.07 7.47
CA LEU A 68 1.42 5.14 6.62
C LEU A 68 2.55 5.93 7.28
N SER A 69 2.72 5.83 8.60
CA SER A 69 3.79 6.51 9.35
C SER A 69 5.06 5.67 9.52
N LYS A 70 4.95 4.34 9.34
CA LYS A 70 6.08 3.40 9.48
C LYS A 70 7.12 3.59 8.38
N ASN A 71 8.36 3.25 8.70
CA ASN A 71 9.39 3.04 7.69
C ASN A 71 9.02 1.82 6.86
N ILE A 72 9.09 1.92 5.53
CA ILE A 72 8.66 0.82 4.65
C ILE A 72 9.47 -0.46 4.81
N ASP A 73 10.68 -0.38 5.38
CA ASP A 73 11.48 -1.56 5.69
C ASP A 73 10.96 -2.37 6.89
N GLU A 74 10.20 -1.73 7.78
CA GLU A 74 9.62 -2.30 9.00
C GLU A 74 8.22 -2.87 8.77
N ILE A 75 7.59 -2.50 7.66
CA ILE A 75 6.25 -2.97 7.29
C ILE A 75 6.31 -4.46 6.92
N THR A 76 5.35 -5.24 7.39
CA THR A 76 5.20 -6.64 6.97
C THR A 76 4.34 -6.78 5.71
N ILE A 77 4.46 -7.92 5.03
CA ILE A 77 3.61 -8.23 3.87
C ILE A 77 2.14 -8.28 4.29
N GLU A 78 1.84 -8.81 5.47
CA GLU A 78 0.49 -8.93 6.02
C GLU A 78 -0.12 -7.56 6.32
N GLU A 79 0.67 -6.61 6.85
CA GLU A 79 0.24 -5.24 7.04
C GLU A 79 -0.07 -4.56 5.70
N ALA A 80 0.80 -4.74 4.70
CA ALA A 80 0.56 -4.22 3.36
C ALA A 80 -0.69 -4.85 2.70
N GLU A 81 -0.92 -6.15 2.85
CA GLU A 81 -2.14 -6.81 2.36
C GLU A 81 -3.40 -6.27 3.06
N ARG A 82 -3.35 -6.09 4.38
CA ARG A 82 -4.47 -5.50 5.13
C ARG A 82 -4.78 -4.08 4.65
N ALA A 83 -3.76 -3.25 4.42
CA ALA A 83 -3.94 -1.92 3.87
C ALA A 83 -4.53 -1.95 2.45
N TYR A 84 -4.08 -2.90 1.62
CA TYR A 84 -4.64 -3.13 0.29
C TYR A 84 -6.12 -3.50 0.35
N GLU A 85 -6.52 -4.42 1.24
CA GLU A 85 -7.92 -4.84 1.38
C GLU A 85 -8.83 -3.69 1.81
N ILE A 86 -8.37 -2.84 2.73
CA ILE A 86 -9.08 -1.63 3.14
C ILE A 86 -9.23 -0.69 1.95
N GLY A 87 -8.14 -0.38 1.24
CA GLY A 87 -8.16 0.49 0.07
C GLY A 87 -9.07 -0.04 -1.05
N ARG A 88 -8.98 -1.34 -1.35
CA ARG A 88 -9.84 -2.01 -2.32
C ARG A 88 -11.31 -1.95 -1.91
N ARG A 89 -11.64 -2.20 -0.64
CA ARG A 89 -13.02 -2.08 -0.14
C ARG A 89 -13.54 -0.66 -0.34
N LEU A 90 -12.77 0.34 0.11
CA LEU A 90 -13.12 1.75 -0.03
C LEU A 90 -13.43 2.12 -1.47
N PHE A 91 -12.60 1.68 -2.41
CA PHE A 91 -12.77 2.02 -3.81
C PHE A 91 -13.90 1.27 -4.49
N VAL A 92 -14.02 -0.04 -4.24
CA VAL A 92 -14.95 -0.91 -4.96
C VAL A 92 -16.35 -0.86 -4.35
N LYS A 93 -16.47 -0.85 -3.02
CA LYS A 93 -17.75 -0.91 -2.31
C LYS A 93 -18.22 0.47 -1.87
N ASP A 94 -17.33 1.25 -1.28
CA ASP A 94 -17.68 2.56 -0.71
C ASP A 94 -17.59 3.70 -1.74
N LEU A 95 -17.17 3.38 -2.99
CA LEU A 95 -17.01 4.30 -4.12
C LEU A 95 -16.13 5.51 -3.81
N ASP A 96 -15.13 5.31 -2.94
CA ASP A 96 -14.19 6.32 -2.51
C ASP A 96 -12.86 6.17 -3.26
N GLU A 97 -12.56 7.13 -4.13
CA GLU A 97 -11.34 7.15 -4.96
C GLU A 97 -10.05 7.13 -4.13
N ARG A 98 -10.08 7.60 -2.87
CA ARG A 98 -8.94 7.53 -1.95
C ARG A 98 -8.56 6.09 -1.65
N GLY A 99 -9.53 5.18 -1.71
CA GLY A 99 -9.30 3.75 -1.58
C GLY A 99 -8.37 3.20 -2.66
N PHE A 100 -8.48 3.69 -3.90
CA PHE A 100 -7.63 3.25 -5.00
C PHE A 100 -6.16 3.61 -4.72
N LEU A 101 -5.92 4.85 -4.29
CA LEU A 101 -4.57 5.33 -3.98
C LEU A 101 -3.95 4.55 -2.82
N LEU A 102 -4.73 4.28 -1.76
CA LEU A 102 -4.28 3.44 -0.66
C LEU A 102 -3.94 2.01 -1.12
N ALA A 103 -4.80 1.42 -1.95
CA ALA A 103 -4.54 0.09 -2.50
C ALA A 103 -3.24 0.08 -3.31
N MET A 104 -2.99 1.10 -4.13
CA MET A 104 -1.76 1.21 -4.91
C MET A 104 -0.52 1.36 -4.02
N ALA A 105 -0.52 2.27 -3.05
CA ALA A 105 0.62 2.41 -2.14
C ALA A 105 0.92 1.13 -1.38
N ALA A 106 -0.12 0.46 -0.86
CA ALA A 106 0.03 -0.82 -0.18
C ALA A 106 0.62 -1.91 -1.09
N THR A 107 0.15 -1.99 -2.35
CA THR A 107 0.69 -2.93 -3.33
C THR A 107 2.15 -2.66 -3.67
N TYR A 108 2.56 -1.40 -3.84
CA TYR A 108 3.97 -1.06 -4.10
C TYR A 108 4.88 -1.31 -2.90
N ILE A 109 4.42 -1.02 -1.68
CA ILE A 109 5.15 -1.37 -0.45
C ILE A 109 5.38 -2.87 -0.38
N ARG A 110 4.34 -3.69 -0.57
CA ARG A 110 4.50 -5.15 -0.66
C ARG A 110 5.45 -5.56 -1.79
N GLY A 111 5.30 -4.95 -2.97
CA GLY A 111 6.13 -5.22 -4.14
C GLY A 111 7.62 -4.92 -3.90
N TYR A 112 7.92 -3.87 -3.15
CA TYR A 112 9.26 -3.56 -2.68
C TYR A 112 9.80 -4.65 -1.73
N LEU A 113 9.01 -5.07 -0.72
CA LEU A 113 9.42 -6.11 0.23
C LEU A 113 9.77 -7.42 -0.49
N VAL A 114 8.95 -7.80 -1.48
CA VAL A 114 9.20 -8.96 -2.35
C VAL A 114 10.44 -8.74 -3.22
N SER A 115 10.59 -7.57 -3.85
CA SER A 115 11.74 -7.26 -4.70
C SER A 115 13.06 -7.34 -3.94
N ARG A 116 13.08 -6.80 -2.71
CA ARG A 116 14.22 -6.84 -1.80
C ARG A 116 14.65 -8.28 -1.51
N GLU A 117 13.70 -9.16 -1.23
CA GLU A 117 13.97 -10.58 -0.99
C GLU A 117 14.47 -11.31 -2.26
N VAL A 118 13.90 -10.98 -3.42
CA VAL A 118 14.37 -11.51 -4.71
C VAL A 118 15.81 -11.11 -4.98
N ARG A 119 16.19 -9.84 -4.74
CA ARG A 119 17.57 -9.36 -4.92
C ARG A 119 18.55 -10.09 -3.99
N LYS A 120 18.23 -10.18 -2.69
CA LYS A 120 19.03 -10.93 -1.71
C LYS A 120 19.28 -12.38 -2.13
N ARG A 121 18.26 -13.05 -2.68
CA ARG A 121 18.38 -14.43 -3.19
C ARG A 121 19.25 -14.54 -4.43
N LYS A 122 19.22 -13.55 -5.33
CA LYS A 122 20.08 -13.51 -6.53
C LYS A 122 21.54 -13.34 -6.13
N GLU A 123 21.84 -12.36 -5.27
CA GLU A 123 23.19 -12.11 -4.75
C GLU A 123 23.77 -13.35 -4.05
N ALA A 124 22.97 -14.02 -3.21
CA ALA A 124 23.39 -15.25 -2.52
C ALA A 124 23.65 -16.43 -3.48
N ARG A 125 22.94 -16.49 -4.62
CA ARG A 125 23.18 -17.52 -5.65
C ARG A 125 24.46 -17.25 -6.43
N GLU A 126 24.70 -15.99 -6.78
CA GLU A 126 25.91 -15.57 -7.49
C GLU A 126 27.15 -15.84 -6.63
N GLN A 127 27.15 -15.46 -5.34
CA GLN A 127 28.27 -15.72 -4.43
C GLN A 127 28.62 -17.21 -4.29
N ARG A 128 27.61 -18.10 -4.31
CA ARG A 128 27.80 -19.56 -4.27
C ARG A 128 28.36 -20.15 -5.56
N GLN A 129 28.28 -19.46 -6.69
CA GLN A 129 28.86 -19.91 -7.96
C GLN A 129 30.35 -19.58 -8.08
N PHE A 130 30.86 -18.66 -7.25
CA PHE A 130 32.26 -18.24 -7.22
C PHE A 130 33.06 -18.82 -6.04
N THR A 131 32.47 -19.73 -5.26
CA THR A 131 33.11 -20.46 -4.15
C THR A 131 33.20 -21.93 -4.51
#